data_AF-A0AAU4DBK8-F1
#
_entry.id   AF-A0AAU4DBK8-F1
#
_cell.length_a   1.000
_cell.length_b   1.000
_cell.length_c   1.000
_cell.angle_alpha   90.00
_cell.angle_beta   90.00
_cell.angle_gamma   90.00
#
_symmetry.space_group_name_H-M   'P 1'
#
loop_
_entity.id
_entity.type
_entity.pdbx_description
1 polymer ?
#
loop_
_entity_poly.entity_id
_entity_poly.type
_entity_poly.pdbx_seq_one_letter_code
_entity_poly.pdbx_strand_id
1 'polypeptide(L)'
;MSTRVELPEQLEEAVRSAAAEAGLSVDDYVVRVLTADQLAAAGSPGERAARAHALAAAAHRRWVVDGRSETGWMSADEVFGR
;
A
#
# COMPACT_ATOMS: atom_id res chain seq x y z
N MET A 1 11.20 -13.13 14.71
CA MET A 1 11.11 -11.68 14.99
C MET A 1 9.64 -11.30 14.89
N SER A 2 9.10 -10.56 15.84
CA SER A 2 7.71 -10.06 15.80
C SER A 2 7.70 -8.54 15.61
N THR A 3 6.73 -8.05 14.84
CA THR A 3 6.50 -6.61 14.61
C THR A 3 5.07 -6.29 15.03
N ARG A 4 4.88 -5.26 15.84
CA ARG A 4 3.56 -4.77 16.25
C ARG A 4 3.19 -3.55 15.40
N VAL A 5 2.01 -3.57 14.81
CA VAL A 5 1.45 -2.47 14.02
C VAL A 5 0.03 -2.21 14.49
N GLU A 6 -0.29 -0.95 14.78
CA GLU A 6 -1.65 -0.54 15.11
C GLU A 6 -2.39 -0.22 13.79
N LEU A 7 -3.53 -0.85 13.56
CA LEU A 7 -4.33 -0.66 12.35
C LEU A 7 -5.52 0.28 12.63
N PRO A 8 -5.89 1.16 11.68
CA PRO A 8 -7.18 1.83 11.73
C PRO A 8 -8.31 0.79 11.74
N GLU A 9 -9.37 1.04 12.51
CA GLU A 9 -10.49 0.10 12.71
C GLU A 9 -11.08 -0.40 11.37
N GLN A 10 -11.23 0.49 10.38
CA GLN A 10 -11.76 0.11 9.07
C GLN A 10 -10.83 -0.87 8.32
N LEU A 11 -9.51 -0.74 8.49
CA LEU A 11 -8.55 -1.66 7.91
C LEU A 11 -8.52 -2.98 8.68
N GLU A 12 -8.64 -2.93 10.01
CA GLU A 12 -8.68 -4.13 10.84
C GLU A 12 -9.85 -5.04 10.45
N GLU A 13 -11.05 -4.49 10.28
CA GLU A 13 -12.23 -5.28 9.89
C GLU A 13 -12.08 -5.86 8.48
N ALA A 14 -11.56 -5.07 7.53
CA ALA A 14 -11.30 -5.54 6.17
C ALA A 14 -10.29 -6.70 6.15
N VAL A 15 -9.22 -6.61 6.95
CA VAL A 15 -8.21 -7.67 7.08
C VAL A 15 -8.80 -8.93 7.71
N ARG A 16 -9.62 -8.80 8.76
CA ARG A 16 -10.30 -9.95 9.38
C ARG A 16 -11.24 -10.66 8.40
N SER A 17 -12.05 -9.90 7.65
CA SER A 17 -12.95 -10.47 6.64
C SER A 17 -12.17 -11.22 5.56
N ALA A 18 -11.12 -10.62 5.01
CA ALA A 18 -10.30 -11.25 3.99
C ALA A 18 -9.56 -12.51 4.50
N ALA A 19 -9.10 -12.50 5.76
CA ALA A 19 -8.50 -13.67 6.39
C ALA A 19 -9.53 -14.80 6.55
N ALA A 20 -10.75 -14.49 7.00
CA ALA A 20 -11.83 -15.46 7.15
C ALA A 20 -12.26 -16.06 5.81
N GLU A 21 -12.40 -15.25 4.76
CA GLU A 21 -12.70 -15.71 3.39
C GLU A 21 -11.61 -16.63 2.83
N ALA A 22 -10.35 -16.37 3.17
CA ALA A 22 -9.22 -17.22 2.81
C ALA A 22 -9.06 -18.46 3.71
N GLY A 23 -9.87 -18.60 4.77
CA GLY A 23 -9.75 -19.69 5.74
C GLY A 23 -8.47 -19.64 6.57
N LEU A 24 -7.95 -18.43 6.85
CA LEU A 24 -6.68 -18.21 7.54
C LEU A 24 -6.88 -17.46 8.87
N SER A 25 -5.91 -17.60 9.78
CA SER A 25 -5.77 -16.64 10.87
C SER A 25 -5.38 -15.26 10.32
N VAL A 26 -5.69 -14.19 11.06
CA VAL A 26 -5.29 -12.82 10.70
C VAL A 26 -3.77 -12.73 10.52
N ASP A 27 -3.01 -13.33 11.44
CA ASP A 27 -1.54 -13.31 11.40
C ASP A 27 -1.00 -14.02 10.15
N ASP A 28 -1.51 -15.21 9.81
CA ASP A 28 -1.08 -15.94 8.61
C ASP A 28 -1.45 -15.17 7.33
N TYR A 29 -2.63 -14.56 7.30
CA TYR A 29 -3.06 -13.74 6.18
C TYR A 29 -2.12 -12.54 5.98
N VAL A 30 -1.83 -11.79 7.05
CA VAL A 30 -0.93 -10.62 7.01
C VAL A 30 0.48 -11.04 6.57
N VAL A 31 1.03 -12.13 7.12
CA VAL A 31 2.34 -12.65 6.73
C VAL A 31 2.37 -13.00 5.24
N ARG A 32 1.33 -13.65 4.71
CA ARG A 32 1.23 -13.97 3.28
C ARG A 32 1.17 -12.74 2.40
N VAL A 33 0.35 -11.74 2.76
CA VAL A 33 0.24 -10.48 2.01
C VAL A 33 1.58 -9.75 1.99
N LEU A 34 2.25 -9.61 3.15
CA LEU A 34 3.55 -8.97 3.22
C LEU A 34 4.61 -9.72 2.41
N THR A 35 4.59 -11.05 2.44
CA THR A 35 5.50 -11.88 1.64
C THR A 35 5.25 -11.65 0.14
N ALA A 36 3.99 -11.64 -0.30
CA ALA A 36 3.63 -11.39 -1.69
C ALA A 36 4.06 -9.98 -2.15
N ASP A 37 3.86 -8.95 -1.32
CA ASP A 37 4.30 -7.59 -1.64
C ASP A 37 5.83 -7.52 -1.82
N GLN A 38 6.58 -8.19 -0.95
CA GLN A 38 8.05 -8.22 -1.05
C GLN A 38 8.55 -9.00 -2.27
N LEU A 39 7.88 -10.11 -2.61
CA LEU A 39 8.19 -10.85 -3.83
C LEU A 39 7.89 -9.99 -5.07
N ALA A 40 6.78 -9.27 -5.10
CA ALA A 40 6.45 -8.35 -6.20
C ALA A 40 7.49 -7.22 -6.33
N ALA A 41 8.06 -6.74 -5.23
CA ALA A 41 9.12 -5.73 -5.24
C ALA A 41 10.42 -6.22 -5.91
N ALA A 42 10.73 -7.51 -5.78
CA ALA A 42 11.90 -8.15 -6.42
C ALA A 42 11.55 -8.89 -7.72
N GLY A 43 10.27 -8.89 -8.11
CA GLY A 43 9.74 -9.65 -9.23
C GLY A 43 10.08 -9.06 -10.59
N SER A 44 9.36 -9.49 -11.62
CA SER A 44 9.46 -8.98 -12.99
C SER A 44 9.17 -7.46 -13.07
N PRO A 45 9.59 -6.79 -14.16
CA PRO A 45 9.27 -5.37 -14.35
C PRO A 45 7.76 -5.05 -14.26
N GLY A 46 6.91 -5.95 -14.76
CA GLY A 46 5.45 -5.78 -14.69
C GLY A 46 4.92 -5.85 -13.26
N GLU A 47 5.40 -6.80 -12.46
CA GLU A 47 5.02 -6.93 -11.03
C GLU A 47 5.49 -5.72 -10.23
N ARG A 48 6.72 -5.26 -10.46
CA ARG A 48 7.23 -4.05 -9.81
C ARG A 48 6.42 -2.80 -10.18
N ALA A 49 6.04 -2.66 -11.45
CA ALA A 49 5.21 -1.55 -11.91
C ALA A 49 3.80 -1.59 -11.28
N ALA A 50 3.17 -2.77 -11.25
CA ALA A 50 1.86 -2.94 -10.62
C ALA A 50 1.91 -2.60 -9.12
N ARG A 51 2.94 -3.05 -8.41
CA ARG A 51 3.18 -2.69 -7.01
C ARG A 51 3.36 -1.18 -6.83
N ALA A 52 4.20 -0.55 -7.66
CA ALA A 52 4.43 0.90 -7.59
C ALA A 52 3.13 1.69 -7.80
N HIS A 53 2.29 1.30 -8.76
CA HIS A 53 0.98 1.92 -8.97
C HIS A 53 0.05 1.77 -7.77
N ALA A 54 -0.04 0.57 -7.18
CA ALA A 54 -0.89 0.34 -6.01
C ALA A 54 -0.47 1.22 -4.81
N LEU A 55 0.83 1.32 -4.55
CA LEU A 55 1.38 2.17 -3.49
C LEU A 55 1.17 3.66 -3.78
N ALA A 56 1.39 4.11 -5.01
CA ALA A 56 1.15 5.49 -5.41
C ALA A 56 -0.34 5.88 -5.24
N ALA A 57 -1.26 5.00 -5.65
CA ALA A 57 -2.68 5.22 -5.48
C ALA A 57 -3.09 5.29 -3.98
N ALA A 58 -2.52 4.45 -3.13
CA ALA A 58 -2.75 4.50 -1.69
C ALA A 58 -2.21 5.80 -1.07
N ALA A 59 -1.01 6.21 -1.44
CA ALA A 59 -0.40 7.45 -0.98
C ALA A 59 -1.23 8.67 -1.41
N HIS A 60 -1.70 8.71 -2.66
CA HIS A 60 -2.56 9.78 -3.15
C HIS A 60 -3.89 9.84 -2.40
N ARG A 61 -4.57 8.71 -2.18
CA ARG A 61 -5.81 8.67 -1.38
C ARG A 61 -5.58 9.23 0.02
N ARG A 62 -4.46 8.87 0.66
CA ARG A 62 -4.11 9.40 1.98
C ARG A 62 -3.90 10.92 1.94
N TRP A 63 -3.14 11.40 0.95
CA TRP A 63 -2.87 12.82 0.75
C TRP A 63 -4.15 13.65 0.54
N VAL A 64 -5.13 13.12 -0.20
CA VAL A 64 -6.46 13.72 -0.36
C VAL A 64 -7.23 13.75 0.95
N VAL A 65 -7.26 12.63 1.70
CA VAL A 65 -7.93 12.56 3.01
C VAL A 65 -7.33 13.54 4.01
N ASP A 66 -6.02 13.78 3.94
CA ASP A 66 -5.31 14.75 4.77
C ASP A 66 -5.53 16.21 4.33
N GLY A 67 -6.43 16.46 3.37
CA GLY A 67 -6.86 17.80 2.95
C GLY A 67 -5.82 18.58 2.16
N ARG A 68 -4.79 17.91 1.61
CA ARG A 68 -3.81 18.56 0.75
C ARG A 68 -4.39 18.77 -0.66
N SER A 69 -4.03 19.88 -1.30
CA SER A 69 -4.54 20.22 -2.64
C SER A 69 -3.44 20.20 -3.69
N GLU A 70 -3.84 19.96 -4.94
CA GLU A 70 -2.93 20.00 -6.10
C GLU A 70 -2.70 21.45 -6.54
N THR A 71 -3.30 22.42 -5.83
CA THR A 71 -3.17 23.84 -6.15
C THR A 71 -1.74 24.28 -5.89
N GLY A 72 -1.04 24.73 -6.93
CA GLY A 72 0.39 25.03 -6.87
C GLY A 72 1.29 23.82 -7.17
N TRP A 73 0.77 22.79 -7.87
CA TRP A 73 1.61 21.71 -8.38
C TRP A 73 2.73 22.26 -9.27
N MET A 74 3.92 21.67 -9.13
CA MET A 74 5.07 21.92 -9.98
C MET A 74 5.25 20.72 -10.91
N SER A 75 5.50 20.99 -12.17
CA SER A 75 5.90 19.97 -13.14
C SER A 75 7.21 19.30 -12.73
N ALA A 76 7.46 18.10 -13.25
CA ALA A 76 8.75 17.43 -13.06
C ALA A 76 9.92 18.30 -13.52
N ASP A 77 9.72 19.06 -14.60
CA ASP A 77 10.74 19.97 -15.13
C ASP A 77 10.99 21.16 -14.17
N GLU A 78 9.94 21.73 -13.58
CA GLU A 78 10.08 22.76 -12.53
C GLU A 78 10.73 22.22 -11.25
N VAL A 79 10.48 20.97 -10.87
CA VAL A 79 11.06 20.34 -9.67
C VAL A 79 12.52 19.93 -9.88
N PHE A 80 12.84 19.38 -11.06
CA PHE A 80 14.15 18.80 -11.36
C PHE A 80 15.05 19.70 -12.22
N GLY A 81 14.57 20.88 -12.63
CA GLY A 81 15.31 21.86 -13.42
C GLY A 81 15.74 21.35 -14.79
N ARG A 82 14.85 20.64 -15.50
CA ARG A 82 15.14 20.02 -16.80
C ARG A 82 14.58 20.80 -17.97
#